data_AF-A0A6N6MBL8-F1
#
_entry.id   AF-A0A6N6MBL8-F1
#
_cell.length_a   1.000
_cell.length_b   1.000
_cell.length_c   1.000
_cell.angle_alpha   90.00
_cell.angle_beta   90.00
_cell.angle_gamma   90.00
#
_symmetry.space_group_name_H-M   'P 1'
#
loop_
_entity.id
_entity.type
_entity.pdbx_description
1 polymer ?
#
loop_
_entity_poly.entity_id
_entity_poly.type
_entity_poly.pdbx_seq_one_letter_code
_entity_poly.pdbx_strand_id
1 'polypeptide(L)'
;MDKINYALESFKNIQDLIKFADQKAGAVLIVVGLIFTAFVQYLEKLTFSADNMTIIGTITFITGLATLICMIVVLYYSVFKILKPRFAKNYQEGELSTFYFEHITIVNKELHEKYKNISDESMLKDIIDQQIEVSSILNEKNENLAKSFIWLFAALFASIVFIILSIQL
;
A
#
# COMPACT_ATOMS: atom_id res chain seq x y z
N MET A 1 25.45 -11.93 20.86
CA MET A 1 23.98 -11.81 20.75
C MET A 1 23.44 -13.22 20.57
N ASP A 2 22.42 -13.59 21.33
CA ASP A 2 21.78 -14.92 21.21
C ASP A 2 21.02 -15.03 19.86
N LYS A 3 20.95 -16.24 19.29
CA LYS A 3 20.34 -16.52 17.98
C LYS A 3 18.87 -16.11 17.95
N ILE A 4 18.15 -16.40 19.04
CA ILE A 4 16.74 -16.03 19.22
C ILE A 4 16.60 -14.51 19.21
N ASN A 5 17.44 -13.80 19.97
CA ASN A 5 17.41 -12.33 20.01
C ASN A 5 17.70 -11.71 18.65
N TYR A 6 18.68 -12.25 17.91
CA TYR A 6 18.97 -11.79 16.55
C TYR A 6 17.77 -12.00 15.61
N ALA A 7 17.16 -13.18 15.63
CA ALA A 7 15.98 -13.48 14.81
C ALA A 7 14.79 -12.57 15.17
N LEU A 8 14.56 -12.35 16.47
CA LEU A 8 13.50 -11.48 16.98
C LEU A 8 13.71 -10.01 16.56
N GLU A 9 14.94 -9.51 16.63
CA GLU A 9 15.26 -8.15 16.17
C GLU A 9 15.08 -7.99 14.67
N SER A 10 15.51 -8.98 13.88
CA SER A 10 15.28 -9.00 12.43
C SER A 10 13.78 -8.97 12.10
N PHE A 11 12.99 -9.80 12.77
CA PHE A 11 11.54 -9.85 12.64
C PHE A 11 10.87 -8.49 12.99
N LYS A 12 11.27 -7.87 14.11
CA LYS A 12 10.78 -6.53 14.50
C LYS A 12 11.13 -5.47 13.46
N ASN A 13 12.36 -5.49 12.95
CA ASN A 13 12.81 -4.57 11.91
C ASN A 13 11.96 -4.70 10.64
N ILE A 14 11.65 -5.93 10.19
CA ILE A 14 10.79 -6.14 9.01
C ILE A 14 9.37 -5.61 9.24
N GLN A 15 8.79 -5.81 10.42
CA GLN A 15 7.49 -5.23 10.75
C GLN A 15 7.50 -3.69 10.72
N ASP A 16 8.58 -3.07 11.21
CA ASP A 16 8.71 -1.62 11.13
C ASP A 16 8.85 -1.13 9.68
N LEU A 17 9.56 -1.88 8.82
CA LEU A 17 9.58 -1.62 7.38
C LEU A 17 8.19 -1.74 6.74
N ILE A 18 7.35 -2.67 7.18
CA ILE A 18 5.94 -2.76 6.74
C ILE A 18 5.19 -1.49 7.14
N LYS A 19 5.32 -1.03 8.40
CA LYS A 19 4.69 0.22 8.86
C LYS A 19 5.15 1.41 8.03
N PHE A 20 6.43 1.48 7.67
CA PHE A 20 6.94 2.54 6.79
C PHE A 20 6.36 2.48 5.38
N ALA A 21 6.15 1.28 4.82
CA ALA A 21 5.47 1.13 3.53
C ALA A 21 4.02 1.66 3.60
N ASP A 22 3.31 1.36 4.69
CA ASP A 22 1.94 1.83 4.92
C ASP A 22 1.88 3.36 5.10
N GLN A 23 2.82 3.95 5.84
CA GLN A 23 2.94 5.40 5.98
C GLN A 23 3.21 6.09 4.63
N LYS A 24 4.09 5.52 3.81
CA LYS A 24 4.36 6.05 2.45
C LYS A 24 3.11 5.98 1.57
N ALA A 25 2.34 4.89 1.61
CA ALA A 25 1.07 4.80 0.91
C ALA A 25 0.06 5.83 1.42
N GLY A 26 0.01 6.08 2.73
CA GLY A 26 -0.78 7.16 3.32
C GLY A 26 -0.39 8.54 2.78
N ALA A 27 0.92 8.83 2.69
CA ALA A 27 1.42 10.08 2.11
C ALA A 27 1.05 10.20 0.62
N VAL A 28 1.13 9.12 -0.16
CA VAL A 28 0.68 9.08 -1.57
C VAL A 28 -0.81 9.45 -1.67
N LEU A 29 -1.67 8.94 -0.79
CA LEU A 29 -3.10 9.28 -0.77
C LEU A 29 -3.34 10.77 -0.48
N ILE A 30 -2.56 11.38 0.41
CA ILE A 30 -2.64 12.82 0.68
C ILE A 30 -2.32 13.61 -0.60
N VAL A 31 -1.25 13.25 -1.31
CA VAL A 31 -0.88 13.92 -2.57
C VAL A 31 -1.97 13.74 -3.63
N VAL A 32 -2.57 12.55 -3.74
CA VAL A 32 -3.73 12.34 -4.64
C VAL A 32 -4.89 13.26 -4.25
N GLY A 33 -5.17 13.42 -2.96
CA GLY A 33 -6.19 14.36 -2.49
C GLY A 33 -5.92 15.80 -2.93
N LEU A 34 -4.67 16.26 -2.82
CA LEU A 34 -4.26 17.60 -3.28
C LEU A 34 -4.40 17.75 -4.80
N ILE A 35 -3.98 16.75 -5.58
CA ILE A 35 -4.15 16.73 -7.04
C ILE A 35 -5.64 16.80 -7.40
N PHE A 36 -6.47 16.01 -6.73
CA PHE A 36 -7.92 15.99 -6.96
C PHE A 36 -8.58 17.35 -6.66
N THR A 37 -8.23 17.99 -5.55
CA THR A 37 -8.75 19.33 -5.21
C THR A 37 -8.37 20.36 -6.28
N ALA A 38 -7.11 20.40 -6.70
CA ALA A 38 -6.68 21.31 -7.77
C ALA A 38 -7.40 20.97 -9.08
N PHE A 39 -7.49 19.69 -9.44
CA PHE A 39 -8.18 19.23 -10.65
C PHE A 39 -9.63 19.70 -10.72
N VAL A 40 -10.40 19.52 -9.64
CA VAL A 40 -11.82 19.95 -9.56
C VAL A 40 -11.94 21.47 -9.70
N GLN A 41 -11.08 22.24 -9.04
CA GLN A 41 -11.11 23.71 -9.10
C GLN A 41 -10.99 24.27 -10.53
N TYR A 42 -10.19 23.62 -11.39
CA TYR A 42 -10.06 24.02 -12.80
C TYR A 42 -11.15 23.41 -13.68
N LEU A 43 -11.60 22.19 -13.37
CA LEU A 43 -12.68 21.52 -14.09
C LEU A 43 -14.00 22.31 -14.01
N GLU A 44 -14.32 22.89 -12.86
CA GLU A 44 -15.55 23.69 -12.65
C GLU A 44 -15.64 24.94 -13.55
N LYS A 45 -14.51 25.41 -14.08
CA LYS A 45 -14.46 26.58 -14.97
C LYS A 45 -14.69 26.19 -16.43
N LEU A 46 -14.65 24.89 -16.74
CA LEU A 46 -14.79 24.39 -18.10
C LEU A 46 -16.23 23.98 -18.38
N THR A 47 -16.67 24.22 -19.61
CA THR A 47 -17.95 23.73 -20.12
C THR A 47 -17.69 22.71 -21.23
N PHE A 48 -18.36 21.57 -21.15
CA PHE A 48 -18.31 20.58 -22.23
C PHE A 48 -19.09 21.08 -23.45
N SER A 49 -18.47 21.06 -24.63
CA SER A 49 -19.07 21.43 -25.90
C SER A 49 -18.63 20.46 -26.99
N ALA A 50 -19.59 19.82 -27.66
CA ALA A 50 -19.33 18.91 -28.76
C ALA A 50 -19.28 19.62 -30.13
N ASP A 51 -19.85 20.82 -30.22
CA ASP A 51 -20.08 21.50 -31.51
C ASP A 51 -18.86 22.28 -32.00
N ASN A 52 -17.95 22.68 -31.11
CA ASN A 52 -16.77 23.50 -31.43
C ASN A 52 -15.49 22.91 -30.79
N MET A 53 -15.08 21.73 -31.27
CA MET A 53 -13.86 21.08 -30.78
C MET A 53 -12.60 21.82 -31.22
N THR A 54 -11.94 22.50 -30.29
CA THR A 54 -10.59 23.05 -30.51
C THR A 54 -9.53 21.99 -30.19
N ILE A 55 -8.32 22.14 -30.75
CA ILE A 55 -7.19 21.26 -30.42
C ILE A 55 -6.88 21.35 -28.93
N ILE A 56 -6.88 22.56 -28.36
CA ILE A 56 -6.65 22.80 -26.92
C ILE A 56 -7.73 22.12 -26.09
N GLY A 57 -9.01 22.26 -26.46
CA GLY A 57 -10.13 21.57 -25.79
C GLY A 57 -9.99 20.06 -25.81
N THR A 58 -9.64 19.48 -26.96
CA THR A 58 -9.44 18.04 -27.11
C THR A 58 -8.29 17.53 -26.23
N ILE A 59 -7.13 18.21 -26.22
CA ILE A 59 -5.99 17.81 -25.39
C ILE A 59 -6.31 18.01 -23.90
N THR A 60 -7.04 19.06 -23.53
CA THR A 60 -7.51 19.29 -22.15
C THR A 60 -8.40 18.14 -21.68
N PHE A 61 -9.34 17.70 -22.52
CA PHE A 61 -10.20 16.57 -22.21
C PHE A 61 -9.41 15.26 -22.03
N ILE A 62 -8.48 14.95 -22.93
CA ILE A 62 -7.64 13.75 -22.86
C ILE A 62 -6.77 13.76 -21.60
N THR A 63 -6.15 14.89 -21.28
CA THR A 63 -5.28 15.02 -20.10
C THR A 63 -6.08 14.98 -18.79
N GLY A 64 -7.30 15.53 -18.77
CA GLY A 64 -8.21 15.38 -17.64
C GLY A 64 -8.66 13.94 -17.41
N LEU A 65 -9.02 13.22 -18.49
CA LEU A 65 -9.37 11.81 -18.41
C LEU A 65 -8.17 10.95 -17.96
N ALA A 66 -6.98 11.22 -18.49
CA ALA A 66 -5.75 10.55 -18.08
C ALA A 66 -5.43 10.79 -16.60
N THR A 67 -5.61 12.01 -16.10
CA THR A 67 -5.45 12.36 -14.69
C THR A 67 -6.38 11.52 -13.81
N LEU A 68 -7.67 11.44 -14.17
CA LEU A 68 -8.66 10.66 -13.44
C LEU A 68 -8.30 9.17 -13.40
N ILE A 69 -7.95 8.59 -14.55
CA ILE A 69 -7.56 7.17 -14.64
C ILE A 69 -6.32 6.91 -13.77
N CYS A 70 -5.29 7.75 -13.85
CA CYS A 70 -4.09 7.59 -13.04
C CYS A 70 -4.40 7.66 -11.53
N MET A 71 -5.23 8.62 -11.10
CA MET A 71 -5.66 8.72 -9.70
C MET A 71 -6.40 7.47 -9.23
N ILE A 72 -7.32 6.93 -10.03
CA ILE A 72 -8.03 5.68 -9.71
C ILE A 72 -7.05 4.51 -9.54
N VAL A 73 -6.05 4.41 -10.41
CA VAL A 73 -5.02 3.36 -10.32
C VAL A 73 -4.17 3.53 -9.06
N VAL A 74 -3.75 4.76 -8.72
CA VAL A 74 -3.03 5.04 -7.47
C VAL A 74 -3.86 4.63 -6.25
N LEU A 75 -5.14 5.03 -6.21
CA LEU A 75 -6.07 4.65 -5.14
C LEU A 75 -6.19 3.13 -5.02
N TYR A 76 -6.31 2.43 -6.16
CA TYR A 76 -6.40 0.98 -6.17
C TYR A 76 -5.19 0.31 -5.52
N TYR A 77 -3.97 0.67 -5.94
CA TYR A 77 -2.76 0.10 -5.37
C TYR A 77 -2.60 0.47 -3.89
N SER A 78 -2.73 1.75 -3.54
CA SER A 78 -2.53 2.22 -2.17
C SER A 78 -3.51 1.59 -1.19
N VAL A 79 -4.81 1.55 -1.51
CA VAL A 79 -5.83 1.02 -0.59
C VAL A 79 -5.85 -0.50 -0.61
N PHE A 80 -5.98 -1.13 -1.78
CA PHE A 80 -6.27 -2.57 -1.84
C PHE A 80 -5.03 -3.45 -1.88
N LYS A 81 -3.89 -2.92 -2.35
CA LYS A 81 -2.65 -3.70 -2.44
C LYS A 81 -1.66 -3.39 -1.34
N ILE A 82 -1.65 -2.19 -0.75
CA ILE A 82 -0.67 -1.84 0.29
C ILE A 82 -1.32 -1.81 1.68
N LEU A 83 -2.32 -0.95 1.89
CA LEU A 83 -2.91 -0.70 3.20
C LEU A 83 -3.85 -1.81 3.69
N LYS A 84 -4.50 -2.53 2.77
CA LYS A 84 -5.38 -3.65 3.13
C LYS A 84 -4.59 -4.67 3.99
N PRO A 85 -5.07 -5.00 5.21
CA PRO A 85 -4.45 -6.02 6.03
C PRO A 85 -4.32 -7.34 5.28
N ARG A 86 -3.18 -8.01 5.46
CA ARG A 86 -2.92 -9.31 4.86
C ARG A 86 -2.82 -10.36 5.95
N PHE A 87 -3.44 -11.50 5.67
CA PHE A 87 -3.36 -12.68 6.51
C PHE A 87 -2.19 -13.55 6.04
N ALA A 88 -1.60 -14.27 6.98
CA ALA A 88 -0.52 -15.19 6.70
C ALA A 88 -1.01 -16.36 5.83
N LYS A 89 -0.20 -16.77 4.85
CA LYS A 89 -0.59 -17.83 3.89
C LYS A 89 0.21 -19.11 4.02
N ASN A 90 1.40 -19.07 4.62
CA ASN A 90 2.31 -20.20 4.65
C ASN A 90 2.24 -21.06 5.92
N TYR A 91 1.12 -21.00 6.65
CA TYR A 91 0.91 -21.86 7.82
C TYR A 91 0.07 -23.09 7.46
N GLN A 92 0.51 -24.26 7.92
CA GLN A 92 -0.28 -25.48 7.84
C GLN A 92 -1.31 -25.53 8.97
N GLU A 93 -2.46 -26.17 8.72
CA GLU A 93 -3.45 -26.47 9.78
C GLU A 93 -2.76 -27.28 10.89
N GLY A 94 -2.65 -26.69 12.09
CA GLY A 94 -1.99 -27.29 13.26
C GLY A 94 -0.68 -26.62 13.67
N GLU A 95 -0.01 -25.86 12.79
CA GLU A 95 1.22 -25.09 13.09
C GLU A 95 0.88 -23.67 13.57
N LEU A 96 -0.02 -23.57 14.54
CA LEU A 96 -0.46 -22.29 15.11
C LEU A 96 0.63 -21.68 15.99
N SER A 97 1.37 -20.72 15.41
CA SER A 97 2.37 -19.91 16.10
C SER A 97 1.81 -19.15 17.30
N THR A 98 2.63 -19.03 18.35
CA THR A 98 2.31 -18.30 19.59
C THR A 98 2.45 -16.78 19.49
N PHE A 99 2.96 -16.27 18.37
CA PHE A 99 3.28 -14.86 18.16
C PHE A 99 2.36 -14.15 17.15
N TYR A 100 1.70 -14.89 16.25
CA TYR A 100 0.89 -14.30 15.19
C TYR A 100 -0.55 -14.08 15.67
N PHE A 101 -1.08 -12.86 15.50
CA PHE A 101 -2.33 -12.45 16.14
C PHE A 101 -3.53 -13.34 15.77
N GLU A 102 -3.63 -13.77 14.51
CA GLU A 102 -4.71 -14.63 14.03
C GLU A 102 -4.66 -15.99 14.73
N HIS A 103 -3.46 -16.54 14.92
CA HIS A 103 -3.28 -17.81 15.63
C HIS A 103 -3.56 -17.66 17.13
N ILE A 104 -3.12 -16.55 17.74
CA ILE A 104 -3.43 -16.23 19.14
C ILE A 104 -4.95 -16.18 19.35
N THR A 105 -5.70 -15.60 18.41
CA THR A 105 -7.17 -15.56 18.50
C THR A 105 -7.82 -16.93 18.40
N ILE A 106 -7.20 -17.89 17.70
CA ILE A 106 -7.69 -19.26 17.55
C ILE A 106 -7.33 -20.13 18.77
N VAL A 107 -6.09 -20.01 19.28
CA VAL A 107 -5.53 -20.91 20.31
C VAL A 107 -5.92 -20.50 21.74
N ASN A 108 -6.30 -19.25 21.99
CA ASN A 108 -6.76 -18.61 23.24
C ASN A 108 -6.56 -19.40 24.56
N LYS A 109 -7.25 -20.53 24.76
CA LYS A 109 -7.25 -21.32 26.00
C LYS A 109 -5.97 -22.13 26.23
N GLU A 110 -5.26 -22.54 25.19
CA GLU A 110 -4.05 -23.38 25.28
C GLU A 110 -2.74 -22.58 25.17
N LEU A 111 -2.83 -21.27 24.97
CA LEU A 111 -1.68 -20.41 24.72
C LEU A 111 -0.70 -20.40 25.91
N HIS A 112 -1.22 -20.35 27.14
CA HIS A 112 -0.39 -20.37 28.36
C HIS A 112 0.43 -21.66 28.47
N GLU A 113 -0.18 -22.82 28.23
CA GLU A 113 0.51 -24.10 28.27
C GLU A 113 1.50 -24.25 27.11
N LYS A 114 1.20 -23.70 25.93
CA LYS A 114 2.18 -23.63 24.83
C LYS A 114 3.40 -22.80 25.21
N TYR A 115 3.23 -21.62 25.82
CA TYR A 115 4.36 -20.79 26.26
C TYR A 115 5.18 -21.45 27.37
N LYS A 116 4.53 -22.14 28.31
CA LYS A 116 5.22 -22.82 29.41
C LYS A 116 6.10 -23.97 28.94
N ASN A 117 5.69 -24.65 27.88
CA ASN A 117 6.35 -25.85 27.37
C ASN A 117 7.15 -25.61 26.08
N ILE A 118 7.30 -24.36 25.62
CA ILE A 118 8.05 -24.04 24.41
C ILE A 118 9.55 -24.26 24.64
N SER A 119 10.21 -24.92 23.69
CA SER A 119 11.67 -25.02 23.68
C SER A 119 12.28 -23.85 22.92
N ASP A 120 13.54 -23.51 23.23
CA ASP A 120 14.30 -22.49 22.50
C ASP A 120 14.37 -22.77 21.00
N GLU A 121 14.50 -24.04 20.62
CA GLU A 121 14.52 -24.47 19.21
C GLU A 121 13.16 -24.26 18.53
N SER A 122 12.06 -24.60 19.21
CA SER A 122 10.71 -24.34 18.70
C SER A 122 10.43 -22.85 18.57
N MET A 123 10.88 -22.04 19.53
CA MET A 123 10.72 -20.59 19.50
C MET A 123 11.53 -19.98 18.33
N LEU A 124 12.77 -20.43 18.13
CA LEU A 124 13.58 -19.97 17.01
C LEU A 124 12.94 -20.32 15.66
N LYS A 125 12.42 -21.55 15.52
CA LYS A 125 11.68 -21.97 14.33
C LYS A 125 10.47 -21.06 14.07
N ASP A 126 9.62 -20.86 15.07
CA ASP A 126 8.43 -19.99 14.98
C ASP A 126 8.76 -18.58 14.52
N ILE A 127 9.84 -17.98 15.05
CA ILE A 127 10.29 -16.63 14.68
C ILE A 127 10.78 -16.61 13.22
N ILE A 128 11.55 -17.60 12.79
CA ILE A 128 12.06 -17.68 11.41
C ILE A 128 10.91 -17.85 10.41
N ASP A 129 9.95 -18.73 10.71
CA ASP A 129 8.78 -18.95 9.85
C ASP A 129 7.96 -17.67 9.70
N GLN A 130 7.76 -16.94 10.81
CA GLN A 130 7.14 -15.61 10.76
C GLN A 130 7.95 -14.61 9.95
N GLN A 131 9.27 -14.60 10.12
CA GLN A 131 10.15 -13.70 9.40
C GLN A 131 10.03 -13.88 7.89
N ILE A 132 9.91 -15.12 7.41
CA ILE A 132 9.69 -15.44 5.99
C ILE A 132 8.36 -14.85 5.52
N GLU A 133 7.28 -15.06 6.29
CA GLU A 133 5.95 -14.54 5.95
C GLU A 133 5.94 -13.01 5.88
N VAL A 134 6.43 -12.32 6.92
CA VAL A 134 6.42 -10.85 6.94
C VAL A 134 7.37 -10.26 5.89
N SER A 135 8.45 -10.95 5.54
CA SER A 135 9.34 -10.53 4.44
C SER A 135 8.63 -10.61 3.09
N SER A 136 7.85 -11.66 2.84
CA SER A 136 7.03 -11.80 1.63
C SER A 136 5.98 -10.69 1.53
N ILE A 137 5.27 -10.41 2.64
CA ILE A 137 4.30 -9.31 2.72
C ILE A 137 4.98 -7.97 2.40
N LEU A 138 6.13 -7.69 3.03
CA LEU A 138 6.90 -6.47 2.80
C LEU A 138 7.33 -6.33 1.35
N ASN A 139 7.85 -7.40 0.73
CA ASN A 139 8.27 -7.37 -0.67
C ASN A 139 7.10 -6.98 -1.60
N GLU A 140 5.96 -7.68 -1.47
CA GLU A 140 4.80 -7.39 -2.30
C GLU A 140 4.23 -5.98 -1.99
N LYS A 141 4.29 -5.49 -0.75
CA LYS A 141 3.92 -4.09 -0.45
C LYS A 141 4.83 -3.09 -1.16
N ASN A 142 6.15 -3.29 -1.14
CA ASN A 142 7.11 -2.40 -1.78
C ASN A 142 6.98 -2.40 -3.31
N GLU A 143 6.75 -3.55 -3.93
CA GLU A 143 6.49 -3.62 -5.38
C GLU A 143 5.24 -2.83 -5.78
N ASN A 144 4.16 -2.97 -5.02
CA ASN A 144 2.93 -2.23 -5.28
C ASN A 144 3.07 -0.74 -4.94
N LEU A 145 3.88 -0.39 -3.94
CA LEU A 145 4.22 1.00 -3.62
C LEU A 145 4.99 1.66 -4.78
N ALA A 146 5.97 0.97 -5.36
CA ALA A 146 6.70 1.47 -6.53
C ALA A 146 5.76 1.72 -7.71
N LYS A 147 4.84 0.79 -8.00
CA LYS A 147 3.78 0.98 -9.01
C LYS A 147 2.92 2.20 -8.69
N SER A 148 2.48 2.33 -7.44
CA SER A 148 1.67 3.48 -6.98
C SER A 148 2.39 4.81 -7.20
N PHE A 149 3.69 4.90 -6.91
CA PHE A 149 4.49 6.10 -7.19
C PHE A 149 4.59 6.43 -8.68
N ILE A 150 4.78 5.44 -9.56
CA ILE A 150 4.83 5.67 -11.02
C ILE A 150 3.51 6.31 -11.48
N TRP A 151 2.37 5.75 -11.05
CA TRP A 151 1.06 6.28 -11.39
C TRP A 151 0.78 7.64 -10.73
N LEU A 152 1.33 7.91 -9.55
CA LEU A 152 1.24 9.22 -8.90
C LEU A 152 1.98 10.29 -9.73
N PHE A 153 3.19 10.00 -10.19
CA PHE A 153 3.93 10.93 -11.05
C PHE A 153 3.24 11.14 -12.40
N ALA A 154 2.66 10.08 -12.98
CA ALA A 154 1.84 10.20 -14.18
C ALA A 154 0.59 11.08 -13.95
N ALA A 155 -0.11 10.89 -12.83
CA ALA A 155 -1.25 11.73 -12.44
C ALA A 155 -0.84 13.18 -12.25
N LEU A 156 0.27 13.43 -11.56
CA LEU A 156 0.79 14.78 -11.33
C LEU A 156 1.12 15.47 -12.66
N PHE A 157 1.87 14.81 -13.55
CA PHE A 157 2.21 15.36 -14.85
C PHE A 157 0.97 15.65 -15.71
N ALA A 158 0.04 14.68 -15.80
CA ALA A 158 -1.21 14.86 -16.52
C ALA A 158 -2.04 16.02 -15.96
N SER A 159 -2.08 16.17 -14.62
CA SER A 159 -2.82 17.25 -13.96
C SER A 159 -2.22 18.63 -14.23
N ILE A 160 -0.88 18.75 -14.27
CA ILE A 160 -0.20 20.01 -14.58
C ILE A 160 -0.52 20.43 -16.02
N VAL A 161 -0.43 19.50 -16.96
CA VAL A 161 -0.78 19.78 -18.37
C VAL A 161 -2.25 20.17 -18.48
N PHE A 162 -3.15 19.44 -17.81
CA PHE A 162 -4.57 19.78 -17.76
C PHE A 162 -4.80 21.21 -17.25
N ILE A 163 -4.17 21.59 -16.13
CA ILE A 163 -4.33 22.92 -15.53
C ILE A 163 -3.84 24.01 -16.49
N ILE A 164 -2.67 23.84 -17.10
CA ILE A 164 -2.10 24.82 -18.04
C ILE A 164 -3.04 25.05 -19.23
N LEU A 165 -3.57 23.97 -19.81
CA LEU A 165 -4.48 24.07 -20.95
C LEU A 165 -5.85 24.64 -20.54
N SER A 166 -6.33 24.30 -19.34
CA SER A 166 -7.59 24.82 -18.80
C SER A 166 -7.57 26.33 -18.59
N ILE A 167 -6.40 26.93 -18.36
CA ILE A 167 -6.27 28.41 -18.23
C ILE A 167 -6.46 29.11 -19.59
N GLN A 168 -6.28 28.40 -20.70
CA GLN A 168 -6.35 28.95 -22.05
C GLN A 168 -7.76 28.85 -22.68
N LEU A 169 -8.69 28.16 -22.00
CA LEU A 169 -10.07 27.93 -22.43
C LEU A 169 -11.04 28.73 -21.57
#